data_AF-A0A161SZS6-F1
#
_entry.id   AF-A0A161SZS6-F1
#
_cell.length_a   1.000
_cell.length_b   1.000
_cell.length_c   1.000
_cell.angle_alpha   90.00
_cell.angle_beta   90.00
_cell.angle_gamma   90.00
#
_symmetry.space_group_name_H-M   'P 1'
#
loop_
_entity.id
_entity.type
_entity.pdbx_description
1 polymer ?
#
loop_
_entity_poly.entity_id
_entity_poly.type
_entity_poly.pdbx_seq_one_letter_code
_entity_poly.pdbx_strand_id
1 'polypeptide(L)'
;MLSAALAVFAVLSVVLAVIDHRHHRLPHALVLPGLALALTLLTSAALAAGQAERIAGVWGGAASAFLLCLALRSARPAAFGGGDVTLAALAGAHLGWFGSDAVASGLAAGFVCGGAAGLGALLAAGRRAEFAFGPPLLLGTWWALLRALV
;
A
#
# COMPACT_ATOMS: atom_id res chain seq x y z
N MET A 1 19.32 7.05 0.67
CA MET A 1 18.03 7.29 1.36
C MET A 1 16.90 6.47 0.75
N LEU A 2 16.74 6.42 -0.58
CA LEU A 2 15.77 5.53 -1.25
C LEU A 2 15.90 4.05 -0.83
N SER A 3 17.12 3.50 -0.83
CA SER A 3 17.34 2.09 -0.43
C SER A 3 16.93 1.82 1.02
N ALA A 4 17.09 2.81 1.91
CA ALA A 4 16.65 2.71 3.30
C ALA A 4 15.12 2.72 3.39
N ALA A 5 14.44 3.58 2.61
CA ALA A 5 12.97 3.57 2.54
C ALA A 5 12.45 2.22 2.05
N LEU A 6 13.03 1.66 0.97
CA LEU A 6 12.65 0.35 0.44
C LEU A 6 12.93 -0.79 1.42
N ALA A 7 14.06 -0.76 2.14
CA ALA A 7 14.38 -1.77 3.15
C ALA A 7 13.40 -1.74 4.33
N VAL A 8 13.09 -0.54 4.83
CA VAL A 8 12.08 -0.36 5.88
C VAL A 8 10.71 -0.84 5.41
N PHE A 9 10.33 -0.52 4.17
CA PHE A 9 9.08 -0.98 3.58
C PHE A 9 9.04 -2.50 3.42
N ALA A 10 10.14 -3.14 3.02
CA ALA A 10 10.24 -4.61 2.98
C ALA A 10 9.96 -5.23 4.33
N VAL A 11 10.64 -4.78 5.39
CA VAL A 11 10.42 -5.30 6.74
C VAL A 11 8.98 -5.04 7.21
N LEU A 12 8.48 -3.81 7.05
CA LEU A 12 7.11 -3.47 7.43
C LEU A 12 6.07 -4.27 6.66
N SER A 13 6.26 -4.49 5.36
CA SER A 13 5.32 -5.25 4.53
C SER A 13 5.18 -6.70 4.99
N VAL A 14 6.28 -7.34 5.38
CA VAL A 14 6.25 -8.70 5.95
C VAL A 14 5.52 -8.72 7.29
N VAL A 15 5.86 -7.80 8.19
CA VAL A 15 5.21 -7.71 9.52
C VAL A 15 3.70 -7.46 9.37
N LEU A 16 3.32 -6.51 8.52
CA LEU A 16 1.92 -6.17 8.27
C LEU A 16 1.17 -7.31 7.60
N ALA A 17 1.78 -8.00 6.62
CA ALA A 17 1.17 -9.15 5.97
C ALA A 17 0.92 -10.30 6.96
N VAL A 18 1.87 -10.58 7.87
CA VAL A 18 1.72 -11.63 8.89
C VAL A 18 0.62 -11.26 9.89
N ILE A 19 0.59 -10.01 10.37
CA ILE A 19 -0.43 -9.53 11.30
C ILE A 19 -1.82 -9.56 10.64
N ASP A 20 -1.92 -9.08 9.41
CA ASP A 20 -3.20 -9.03 8.69
C ASP A 20 -3.73 -10.44 8.40
N HIS A 21 -2.85 -11.38 8.02
CA HIS A 21 -3.24 -12.76 7.81
C HIS A 21 -3.72 -13.47 9.08
N ARG A 22 -3.13 -13.15 10.25
CA ARG A 22 -3.48 -13.80 11.53
C ARG A 22 -4.66 -13.17 12.23
N HIS A 23 -4.84 -11.87 12.08
CA HIS A 23 -5.78 -11.09 12.90
C HIS A 23 -6.82 -10.32 12.09
N HIS A 24 -6.75 -10.36 10.75
CA HIS A 24 -7.63 -9.60 9.85
C HIS A 24 -7.73 -8.12 10.25
N ARG A 25 -6.62 -7.56 10.75
CA ARG A 25 -6.52 -6.22 11.32
C ARG A 25 -5.15 -5.65 11.04
N LEU A 26 -5.12 -4.46 10.45
CA LEU A 26 -3.90 -3.66 10.31
C LEU A 26 -3.81 -2.62 11.44
N PRO A 27 -2.85 -2.75 12.38
CA PRO A 27 -2.73 -1.83 13.49
C PRO A 27 -2.20 -0.47 13.02
N HIS A 28 -3.01 0.58 13.20
CA HIS A 28 -2.61 1.95 12.90
C HIS A 28 -1.30 2.36 13.60
N ALA A 29 -1.01 1.79 14.76
CA ALA A 29 0.23 2.00 15.50
C ALA A 29 1.50 1.58 14.73
N LEU A 30 1.40 0.71 13.71
CA LEU A 30 2.53 0.36 12.85
C LEU A 30 2.46 1.07 11.49
N VAL A 31 1.27 1.18 10.91
CA VAL A 31 1.11 1.73 9.56
C VAL A 31 1.33 3.24 9.53
N LEU A 32 0.85 4.00 10.53
CA LEU A 32 1.03 5.46 10.58
C LEU A 32 2.50 5.86 10.75
N PRO A 33 3.27 5.29 11.72
CA PRO A 33 4.69 5.58 11.82
C PRO A 33 5.45 5.13 10.57
N GLY A 34 5.07 4.00 9.97
CA GLY A 34 5.64 3.53 8.71
C GLY A 34 5.43 4.52 7.57
N LEU A 35 4.21 5.06 7.42
CA LEU A 35 3.89 6.08 6.43
C LEU A 35 4.67 7.37 6.66
N ALA A 36 4.70 7.87 7.90
CA ALA A 36 5.47 9.05 8.25
C ALA A 36 6.95 8.86 7.92
N LEU A 37 7.54 7.74 8.33
CA LEU A 37 8.94 7.42 8.05
C LEU A 37 9.20 7.33 6.54
N ALA A 38 8.33 6.66 5.78
CA ALA A 38 8.44 6.56 4.33
C ALA A 38 8.40 7.92 3.64
N LEU A 39 7.43 8.77 3.97
CA LEU A 39 7.32 10.12 3.42
C LEU A 39 8.56 10.95 3.76
N THR A 40 9.09 10.81 4.98
CA THR A 40 10.28 11.56 5.42
C THR A 40 11.54 11.09 4.68
N LEU A 41 11.75 9.77 4.56
CA LEU A 41 12.88 9.18 3.86
C LEU A 41 12.84 9.43 2.34
N LEU A 42 11.67 9.34 1.73
CA LEU A 42 11.50 9.59 0.30
C LEU A 42 11.63 11.08 -0.01
N THR A 43 11.02 11.97 0.79
CA THR A 43 11.18 13.42 0.58
C THR A 43 12.64 13.85 0.76
N SER A 44 13.33 13.36 1.80
CA SER A 44 14.76 13.63 2.00
C SER A 44 15.63 13.04 0.87
N ALA A 45 15.28 11.86 0.34
CA ALA A 45 15.95 11.30 -0.83
C ALA A 45 15.79 12.18 -2.07
N ALA A 46 14.59 12.72 -2.33
CA ALA A 46 14.33 13.61 -3.46
C ALA A 46 15.11 14.92 -3.34
N LEU A 47 15.14 15.52 -2.15
CA LEU A 47 15.90 16.74 -1.87
C LEU A 47 17.40 16.51 -2.05
N ALA A 48 17.95 15.42 -1.50
CA ALA A 48 19.37 15.07 -1.63
C ALA A 48 19.78 14.78 -3.09
N ALA A 49 18.85 14.27 -3.90
CA ALA A 49 19.07 14.01 -5.32
C ALA A 49 18.82 15.23 -6.23
N GLY A 50 18.34 16.36 -5.68
CA GLY A 50 17.94 17.54 -6.46
C GLY A 50 16.71 17.32 -7.35
N GLN A 51 15.88 16.31 -7.05
CA GLN A 51 14.76 15.86 -7.88
C GLN A 51 13.42 16.25 -7.24
N ALA A 52 13.15 17.55 -7.17
CA ALA A 52 11.95 18.09 -6.51
C ALA A 52 10.63 17.52 -7.10
N GLU A 53 10.60 17.22 -8.39
CA GLU A 53 9.45 16.59 -9.07
C GLU A 53 9.03 15.26 -8.41
N ARG A 54 9.99 14.49 -7.85
CA ARG A 54 9.66 13.23 -7.15
C ARG A 54 8.90 13.45 -5.86
N ILE A 55 9.02 14.62 -5.23
CA ILE A 55 8.24 14.96 -4.03
C ILE A 55 6.76 14.99 -4.41
N ALA A 56 6.41 15.65 -5.52
CA ALA A 56 5.03 15.66 -6.01
C ALA A 56 4.53 14.25 -6.32
N GLY A 57 5.38 13.39 -6.92
CA GLY A 57 5.08 11.99 -7.16
C GLY A 57 4.79 11.19 -5.88
N VAL A 58 5.64 11.29 -4.87
CA VAL A 58 5.50 10.59 -3.58
C VAL A 58 4.22 11.02 -2.85
N TRP A 59 4.02 12.33 -2.67
CA TRP A 59 2.85 12.85 -1.96
C TRP A 59 1.57 12.66 -2.76
N GLY A 60 1.61 12.84 -4.08
CA GLY A 60 0.48 12.59 -4.97
C GLY A 60 0.10 11.12 -5.04
N GLY A 61 1.09 10.21 -5.07
CA GLY A 61 0.88 8.76 -5.01
C GLY A 61 0.26 8.34 -3.67
N ALA A 62 0.79 8.86 -2.56
CA ALA A 62 0.22 8.60 -1.23
C ALA A 62 -1.21 9.10 -1.10
N ALA A 63 -1.47 10.35 -1.52
CA ALA A 63 -2.79 10.97 -1.44
C ALA A 63 -3.81 10.27 -2.35
N SER A 64 -3.44 9.98 -3.60
CA SER A 64 -4.35 9.30 -4.54
C SER A 64 -4.74 7.91 -4.06
N ALA A 65 -3.78 7.10 -3.60
CA ALA A 65 -4.05 5.78 -3.04
C ALA A 65 -4.89 5.85 -1.76
N PHE A 66 -4.58 6.79 -0.86
CA PHE A 66 -5.36 7.04 0.36
C PHE A 66 -6.80 7.41 0.04
N LEU A 67 -7.01 8.39 -0.85
CA LEU A 67 -8.36 8.87 -1.21
C LEU A 67 -9.17 7.79 -1.91
N LEU A 68 -8.54 7.00 -2.78
CA LEU A 68 -9.20 5.86 -3.43
C LEU A 68 -9.69 4.85 -2.40
N CYS A 69 -8.82 4.38 -1.51
CA CYS A 69 -9.21 3.41 -0.48
C CYS A 69 -10.16 4.01 0.55
N LEU A 70 -10.08 5.31 0.84
CA LEU A 70 -11.03 6.01 1.71
C LEU A 70 -12.41 6.07 1.06
N ALA A 71 -12.50 6.36 -0.24
CA ALA A 71 -13.76 6.35 -0.97
C ALA A 71 -14.40 4.95 -0.97
N LEU A 72 -13.59 3.91 -1.20
CA LEU A 72 -14.05 2.51 -1.12
C LEU A 72 -14.53 2.14 0.28
N ARG A 73 -13.79 2.54 1.32
CA ARG A 73 -14.19 2.36 2.72
C ARG A 73 -15.50 3.09 3.03
N SER A 74 -15.68 4.31 2.56
CA SER A 74 -16.91 5.07 2.76
C SER A 74 -18.12 4.42 2.06
N ALA A 75 -17.91 3.83 0.89
CA ALA A 75 -18.95 3.09 0.18
C ALA A 75 -19.26 1.72 0.82
N ARG A 76 -18.25 1.04 1.37
CA ARG A 76 -18.33 -0.31 1.95
C ARG A 76 -17.53 -0.42 3.25
N PRO A 77 -17.99 0.20 4.35
CA PRO A 77 -17.22 0.26 5.61
C PRO A 77 -17.03 -1.11 6.27
N ALA A 78 -17.90 -2.08 5.98
CA ALA A 78 -17.77 -3.45 6.45
C ALA A 78 -16.71 -4.27 5.71
N ALA A 79 -16.29 -3.84 4.52
CA ALA A 79 -15.35 -4.57 3.67
C ALA A 79 -13.90 -4.07 3.79
N PHE A 80 -13.71 -2.81 4.18
CA PHE A 80 -12.38 -2.18 4.29
C PHE A 80 -12.13 -1.63 5.70
N GLY A 81 -11.04 -2.07 6.31
CA GLY A 81 -10.55 -1.55 7.57
C GLY A 81 -9.94 -0.15 7.41
N GLY A 82 -9.85 0.59 8.52
CA GLY A 82 -9.16 1.89 8.51
C GLY A 82 -7.65 1.76 8.23
N GLY A 83 -7.05 0.66 8.67
CA GLY A 83 -5.63 0.39 8.42
C GLY A 83 -5.32 0.13 6.94
N ASP A 84 -6.26 -0.43 6.17
CA ASP A 84 -6.11 -0.65 4.72
C ASP A 84 -5.93 0.67 3.97
N VAL A 85 -6.66 1.71 4.39
CA VAL A 85 -6.58 3.05 3.80
C VAL A 85 -5.20 3.66 4.01
N THR A 86 -4.63 3.52 5.21
CA THR A 86 -3.28 4.01 5.49
C THR A 86 -2.21 3.14 4.83
N LEU A 87 -2.43 1.83 4.69
CA LEU A 87 -1.54 0.95 3.96
C LEU A 87 -1.49 1.30 2.47
N ALA A 88 -2.64 1.65 1.87
CA ALA A 88 -2.71 2.16 0.51
C ALA A 88 -1.92 3.46 0.35
N ALA A 89 -2.01 4.38 1.31
CA ALA A 89 -1.17 5.57 1.32
C ALA A 89 0.33 5.24 1.35
N LEU A 90 0.72 4.28 2.19
CA LEU A 90 2.11 3.82 2.30
C LEU A 90 2.60 3.21 0.98
N ALA A 91 1.81 2.35 0.36
CA ALA A 91 2.10 1.78 -0.96
C ALA A 91 2.20 2.88 -2.04
N GLY A 92 1.22 3.78 -2.06
CA GLY A 92 1.17 4.91 -2.97
C GLY A 92 2.37 5.84 -2.85
N ALA A 93 2.89 6.08 -1.65
CA ALA A 93 4.10 6.87 -1.43
C ALA A 93 5.32 6.25 -2.13
N HIS A 94 5.51 4.93 -1.97
CA HIS A 94 6.64 4.21 -2.57
C HIS A 94 6.52 4.11 -4.08
N LEU A 95 5.34 3.81 -4.60
CA LEU A 95 5.08 3.75 -6.04
C LEU A 95 5.18 5.14 -6.67
N GLY A 96 4.70 6.17 -5.97
CA GLY A 96 4.73 7.57 -6.40
C GLY A 96 6.14 8.09 -6.65
N TRP A 97 7.15 7.54 -5.97
CA TRP A 97 8.56 7.81 -6.28
C TRP A 97 8.92 7.48 -7.73
N PHE A 98 8.33 6.42 -8.29
CA PHE A 98 8.58 5.93 -9.65
C PHE A 98 7.60 6.49 -10.68
N GLY A 99 6.61 7.28 -10.25
CA GLY A 99 5.65 7.96 -11.11
C GLY A 99 4.22 7.40 -11.03
N SER A 100 3.31 8.07 -11.73
CA SER A 100 1.87 7.74 -11.70
C SER A 100 1.54 6.38 -12.31
N ASP A 101 2.30 5.93 -13.31
CA ASP A 101 2.13 4.59 -13.91
C ASP A 101 2.40 3.47 -12.89
N ALA A 102 3.45 3.63 -12.07
CA ALA A 102 3.75 2.68 -11.00
C ALA A 102 2.62 2.65 -9.96
N VAL A 103 2.06 3.81 -9.59
CA VAL A 103 0.92 3.89 -8.68
C VAL A 103 -0.31 3.20 -9.26
N ALA A 104 -0.68 3.53 -10.50
CA ALA A 104 -1.85 2.96 -11.16
C ALA A 104 -1.73 1.44 -11.34
N SER A 105 -0.60 0.98 -11.87
CA SER A 105 -0.35 -0.45 -12.10
C SER A 105 -0.26 -1.26 -10.81
N GLY A 106 0.39 -0.72 -9.75
CA GLY A 106 0.50 -1.37 -8.46
C GLY A 106 -0.83 -1.47 -7.72
N LEU A 107 -1.63 -0.39 -7.72
CA LEU A 107 -2.97 -0.40 -7.15
C LEU A 107 -3.87 -1.36 -7.94
N ALA A 108 -3.87 -1.30 -9.28
CA ALA A 108 -4.65 -2.20 -10.12
C ALA A 108 -4.30 -3.67 -9.83
N ALA A 109 -3.01 -4.02 -9.80
CA ALA A 109 -2.56 -5.36 -9.45
C ALA A 109 -3.02 -5.76 -8.03
N GLY A 110 -2.92 -4.84 -7.06
CA GLY A 110 -3.39 -5.06 -5.70
C GLY A 110 -4.89 -5.33 -5.62
N PHE A 111 -5.71 -4.58 -6.36
CA PHE A 111 -7.15 -4.77 -6.44
C PHE A 111 -7.54 -6.06 -7.16
N VAL A 112 -6.83 -6.42 -8.24
CA VAL A 112 -7.07 -7.69 -8.95
C VAL A 112 -6.75 -8.88 -8.05
N CYS A 113 -5.58 -8.87 -7.38
CA CYS A 113 -5.21 -9.88 -6.40
C CYS A 113 -6.21 -9.92 -5.23
N GLY A 114 -6.64 -8.75 -4.75
CA GLY A 114 -7.61 -8.65 -3.67
C GLY A 114 -8.98 -9.18 -4.06
N GLY A 115 -9.46 -8.87 -5.27
CA GLY A 115 -10.70 -9.39 -5.82
C GLY A 115 -10.65 -10.90 -5.99
N ALA A 116 -9.56 -11.45 -6.54
CA ALA A 116 -9.38 -12.89 -6.69
C ALA A 116 -9.36 -13.61 -5.33
N ALA A 117 -8.62 -13.08 -4.36
CA ALA A 117 -8.56 -13.64 -3.01
C ALA A 117 -9.91 -13.52 -2.27
N GLY A 118 -10.63 -12.41 -2.44
CA GLY A 118 -11.98 -12.21 -1.90
C GLY A 118 -13.01 -13.16 -2.52
N LEU A 119 -12.95 -13.38 -3.83
CA LEU A 119 -13.77 -14.38 -4.52
C LEU A 119 -13.46 -15.80 -4.04
N GLY A 120 -12.19 -16.16 -3.92
CA GLY A 120 -11.78 -17.46 -3.38
C GLY A 120 -12.30 -17.68 -1.95
N ALA A 121 -12.20 -16.68 -1.09
CA ALA A 121 -12.73 -16.73 0.27
C ALA A 121 -14.27 -16.88 0.28
N LEU A 122 -14.97 -16.15 -0.58
CA LEU A 122 -16.43 -16.25 -0.73
C LEU A 122 -16.86 -17.64 -1.20
N LEU A 123 -16.13 -18.24 -2.15
CA LEU A 123 -16.40 -19.59 -2.63
C LEU A 123 -16.13 -20.66 -1.56
N ALA A 124 -15.14 -20.45 -0.70
CA ALA A 124 -14.75 -21.40 0.35
C ALA A 124 -15.64 -21.32 1.60
N ALA A 125 -16.02 -20.13 2.05
CA ALA A 125 -16.67 -19.90 3.35
C ALA A 125 -18.02 -19.16 3.27
N GLY A 126 -18.50 -18.82 2.06
CA GLY A 126 -19.77 -18.14 1.85
C GLY A 126 -19.80 -16.73 2.47
N ARG A 127 -20.99 -16.26 2.87
CA ARG A 127 -21.21 -14.91 3.42
C ARG A 127 -20.49 -14.62 4.75
N ARG A 128 -19.85 -15.61 5.37
CA ARG A 128 -19.07 -15.48 6.62
C ARG A 128 -17.56 -15.30 6.36
N ALA A 129 -17.14 -15.25 5.11
CA ALA A 129 -15.74 -15.07 4.75
C ALA A 129 -15.21 -13.73 5.30
N GLU A 130 -14.21 -13.80 6.18
CA GLU A 130 -13.40 -12.65 6.58
C GLU A 130 -12.25 -12.50 5.58
N PHE A 131 -12.04 -11.28 5.07
CA PHE A 131 -11.10 -11.02 3.99
C PHE A 131 -10.05 -9.99 4.41
N ALA A 132 -8.78 -10.35 4.28
CA ALA A 132 -7.61 -9.52 4.57
C ALA A 132 -7.11 -8.86 3.27
N PHE A 133 -7.31 -7.55 3.13
CA PHE A 133 -6.92 -6.81 1.91
C PHE A 133 -5.43 -6.41 1.88
N GLY A 134 -4.74 -6.44 3.02
CA GLY A 134 -3.35 -6.02 3.14
C GLY A 134 -2.38 -6.83 2.27
N PRO A 135 -2.32 -8.17 2.38
CA PRO A 135 -1.38 -8.99 1.61
C PRO A 135 -1.56 -8.86 0.09
N PRO A 136 -2.79 -8.90 -0.48
CA PRO A 136 -2.97 -8.66 -1.91
C PRO A 136 -2.50 -7.29 -2.38
N LEU A 137 -2.77 -6.24 -1.60
CA LEU A 137 -2.30 -4.88 -1.91
C LEU A 137 -0.77 -4.80 -1.90
N LEU A 138 -0.13 -5.40 -0.89
CA LEU A 138 1.33 -5.46 -0.79
C LEU A 138 1.95 -6.24 -1.95
N LEU A 139 1.34 -7.34 -2.39
CA LEU A 139 1.79 -8.11 -3.55
C LEU A 139 1.76 -7.26 -4.83
N GLY A 140 0.65 -6.54 -5.08
CA GLY A 140 0.56 -5.63 -6.23
C GLY A 140 1.59 -4.50 -6.17
N THR A 141 1.83 -3.97 -4.97
CA THR A 141 2.84 -2.93 -4.73
C THR A 141 4.25 -3.45 -5.03
N TRP A 142 4.61 -4.62 -4.53
CA TRP A 142 5.92 -5.24 -4.79
C TRP A 142 6.11 -5.57 -6.27
N TRP A 143 5.09 -6.09 -6.94
CA TRP A 143 5.15 -6.36 -8.38
C TRP A 143 5.45 -5.09 -9.18
N ALA A 144 4.74 -3.99 -8.91
CA ALA A 144 4.96 -2.72 -9.60
C ALA A 144 6.32 -2.08 -9.25
N LEU A 145 6.77 -2.20 -7.99
CA LEU A 145 8.10 -1.74 -7.58
C LEU A 145 9.20 -2.50 -8.32
N LEU A 146 9.12 -3.83 -8.39
CA LEU A 146 10.11 -4.65 -9.08
C LEU A 146 10.13 -4.34 -10.59
N ARG A 147 8.96 -4.12 -11.20
CA ARG A 147 8.86 -3.69 -12.61
C ARG A 147 9.50 -2.32 -12.86
N ALA A 148 9.43 -1.41 -11.88
CA ALA A 148 10.00 -0.07 -12.02
C ALA A 148 11.51 0.00 -11.71
N LEU A 149 12.09 -1.08 -11.17
CA LEU A 149 13.51 -1.17 -10.80
C LEU A 149 14.39 -1.83 -11.87
N VAL A 150 13.79 -2.52 -12.85
CA VAL A 150 14.47 -3.22 -13.96
C VAL A 150 14.25 -2.46 -15.26
#